data_AF-A0A974P253-F1
#
_entry.id   AF-A0A974P253-F1
#
_cell.length_a   1.000
_cell.length_b   1.000
_cell.length_c   1.000
_cell.angle_alpha   90.00
_cell.angle_beta   90.00
_cell.angle_gamma   90.00
#
_symmetry.space_group_name_H-M   'P 1'
#
loop_
_entity.id
_entity.type
_entity.pdbx_description
1 polymer ?
#
loop_
_entity_poly.entity_id
_entity_poly.type
_entity_poly.pdbx_seq_one_letter_code
_entity_poly.pdbx_strand_id
1 'polypeptide(L)'
;MPRLLGLALSLILTLPAVAQAGPLTVVELFTSQGCSSCPPANANLAKLADRPDVLALSFGVTYWDQLGWKDTFASKAYTDRQWAMPGPAPQSGLDAPGGGQRPHRRGGNQARRDRRRGP
;
A
#
# COMPACT_ATOMS: atom_id res chain seq x y z
N MET A 1 -39.26 49.86 44.15
CA MET A 1 -39.88 48.80 43.34
C MET A 1 -40.21 49.41 41.99
N PRO A 2 -39.52 49.09 40.88
CA PRO A 2 -39.65 47.81 40.15
C PRO A 2 -38.29 47.22 39.71
N ARG A 3 -38.00 45.93 39.89
CA ARG A 3 -38.35 44.80 38.99
C ARG A 3 -38.00 45.03 37.51
N LEU A 4 -36.71 45.18 37.21
CA LEU A 4 -36.16 44.81 35.90
C LEU A 4 -35.57 43.40 36.07
N LEU A 5 -36.48 42.42 36.03
CA LEU A 5 -36.18 41.01 36.05
C LEU A 5 -35.61 40.62 34.69
N GLY A 6 -34.57 39.79 34.73
CA GLY A 6 -33.70 39.47 33.63
C GLY A 6 -34.40 38.85 32.42
N LEU A 7 -34.00 39.33 31.25
CA LEU A 7 -34.06 38.57 30.02
C LEU A 7 -32.65 38.53 29.44
N ALA A 8 -31.75 37.78 30.10
CA ALA A 8 -30.47 37.42 29.52
C ALA A 8 -30.74 36.34 28.47
N LEU A 9 -31.01 36.81 27.26
CA LEU A 9 -31.26 36.01 26.06
C LEU A 9 -30.00 35.17 25.77
N SER A 10 -30.00 33.91 26.19
CA SER A 10 -28.94 32.96 25.88
C SER A 10 -28.99 32.61 24.39
N LEU A 11 -28.24 33.36 23.58
CA LEU A 11 -28.01 33.04 22.18
C LEU A 11 -27.08 31.83 22.09
N ILE A 12 -27.65 30.62 22.03
CA ILE A 12 -26.90 29.39 21.78
C ILE A 12 -26.53 29.40 20.29
N LEU A 13 -25.27 29.73 20.00
CA LEU A 13 -24.71 29.69 18.65
C LEU A 13 -24.39 28.23 18.30
N THR A 14 -25.27 27.55 17.57
CA THR A 14 -24.98 26.21 17.02
C THR A 14 -24.01 26.34 15.85
N LEU A 15 -22.72 26.12 16.13
CA LEU A 15 -21.70 26.02 15.10
C LEU A 15 -21.79 24.64 14.41
N PRO A 16 -21.84 24.57 13.07
CA PRO A 16 -21.75 23.29 12.38
C PRO A 16 -20.33 22.72 12.56
N ALA A 17 -20.24 21.47 13.01
CA ALA A 17 -18.99 20.73 13.00
C ALA A 17 -18.64 20.39 11.55
N VAL A 18 -17.65 21.06 10.98
CA VAL A 18 -17.08 20.69 9.69
C VAL A 18 -16.14 19.52 9.95
N ALA A 19 -16.45 18.32 9.46
CA ALA A 19 -15.55 17.18 9.58
C ALA A 19 -14.34 17.38 8.65
N GLN A 20 -13.15 17.63 9.19
CA GLN A 20 -11.91 17.58 8.41
C GLN A 20 -11.55 16.11 8.12
N ALA A 21 -12.01 15.60 6.99
CA ALA A 21 -11.39 14.40 6.41
C ALA A 21 -10.05 14.82 5.78
N GLY A 22 -8.94 14.40 6.41
CA GLY A 22 -7.61 14.54 5.82
C GLY A 22 -7.49 13.73 4.51
N PRO A 23 -6.47 14.00 3.68
CA PRO A 23 -6.27 13.24 2.44
C PRO A 23 -6.02 11.76 2.77
N LEU A 24 -6.78 10.87 2.12
CA LEU A 24 -6.57 9.42 2.21
C LEU A 24 -5.31 9.04 1.43
N THR A 25 -4.35 8.40 2.11
CA THR A 25 -3.14 7.87 1.49
C THR A 25 -3.38 6.43 1.05
N VAL A 26 -3.14 6.11 -0.22
CA VAL A 26 -3.22 4.72 -0.71
C VAL A 26 -1.82 4.13 -0.81
N VAL A 27 -1.63 2.96 -0.20
CA VAL A 27 -0.37 2.20 -0.25
C VAL A 27 -0.64 0.84 -0.89
N GLU A 28 -0.08 0.63 -2.08
CA GLU A 28 -0.19 -0.65 -2.81
C GLU A 28 1.10 -1.47 -2.67
N LEU A 29 0.99 -2.67 -2.09
CA LEU A 29 2.08 -3.64 -2.02
C LEU A 29 1.86 -4.78 -2.99
N PHE A 30 2.83 -5.01 -3.87
CA PHE A 30 2.88 -6.17 -4.75
C PHE A 30 3.78 -7.24 -4.12
N THR A 31 3.21 -8.39 -3.78
CA THR A 31 3.84 -9.43 -2.94
C THR A 31 3.51 -10.84 -3.44
N SER A 32 4.14 -11.86 -2.87
CA SER A 32 3.76 -13.26 -3.11
C SER A 32 4.13 -14.16 -1.93
N GLN A 33 3.35 -15.20 -1.67
CA GLN A 33 3.71 -16.29 -0.75
C GLN A 33 5.05 -16.96 -1.13
N GLY A 34 5.35 -17.02 -2.43
CA GLY A 34 6.63 -17.56 -2.94
C GLY A 34 7.82 -16.59 -2.81
N CYS A 35 7.60 -15.36 -2.35
CA CYS A 35 8.64 -14.34 -2.21
C CYS A 35 9.17 -14.30 -0.77
N SER A 36 10.35 -14.86 -0.54
CA SER A 36 10.98 -14.90 0.79
C SER A 36 11.50 -13.57 1.31
N SER A 37 11.72 -12.58 0.44
CA SER A 37 12.08 -11.23 0.85
C SER A 37 10.86 -10.36 1.15
N CYS A 38 9.65 -10.85 0.89
CA CYS A 38 8.40 -10.12 1.10
C CYS A 38 7.84 -10.11 2.54
N PRO A 39 8.15 -11.04 3.47
CA PRO A 39 7.61 -11.00 4.83
C PRO A 39 7.83 -9.66 5.57
N PRO A 40 9.00 -9.01 5.50
CA PRO A 40 9.18 -7.68 6.11
C PRO A 40 8.27 -6.60 5.51
N ALA A 41 8.04 -6.63 4.19
CA ALA A 41 7.16 -5.68 3.52
C ALA A 41 5.68 -5.91 3.88
N ASN A 42 5.26 -7.18 3.96
CA ASN A 42 3.92 -7.55 4.40
C ASN A 42 3.67 -7.08 5.84
N ALA A 43 4.64 -7.25 6.74
CA ALA A 43 4.54 -6.78 8.13
C ALA A 43 4.46 -5.24 8.22
N ASN A 44 5.18 -4.52 7.36
CA ASN A 44 5.09 -3.05 7.31
C ASN A 44 3.72 -2.59 6.78
N LEU A 45 3.17 -3.25 5.75
CA LEU A 45 1.84 -2.95 5.25
C LEU A 45 0.76 -3.20 6.31
N ALA A 46 0.86 -4.30 7.07
CA ALA A 46 -0.07 -4.59 8.16
C ALA A 46 -0.08 -3.47 9.21
N LYS A 47 1.09 -2.95 9.61
CA LYS A 47 1.18 -1.80 10.53
C LYS A 47 0.59 -0.51 9.94
N LEU A 48 0.71 -0.33 8.62
CA LEU A 48 0.12 0.83 7.94
C LEU A 48 -1.41 0.73 7.86
N ALA A 49 -1.96 -0.49 7.80
CA ALA A 49 -3.41 -0.71 7.78
C ALA A 49 -4.11 -0.26 9.07
N ASP A 50 -3.40 -0.17 10.19
CA ASP A 50 -3.94 0.33 11.46
C ASP A 50 -4.11 1.86 11.47
N ARG A 51 -3.55 2.57 10.48
CA ARG A 51 -3.67 4.03 10.39
C ARG A 51 -5.01 4.43 9.76
N PRO A 52 -5.76 5.35 10.39
CA PRO A 52 -7.08 5.77 9.90
C PRO A 52 -7.03 6.57 8.60
N ASP A 53 -5.85 7.12 8.25
CA ASP A 53 -5.63 7.90 7.03
C ASP A 53 -5.01 7.09 5.89
N VAL A 54 -4.89 5.77 6.03
CA VAL A 54 -4.24 4.90 5.05
C VAL A 54 -5.18 3.79 4.55
N LEU A 55 -5.29 3.68 3.23
CA LEU A 55 -5.84 2.51 2.56
C LEU A 55 -4.68 1.60 2.12
N ALA A 56 -4.45 0.54 2.88
CA ALA A 56 -3.42 -0.46 2.60
C ALA A 56 -3.99 -1.57 1.69
N LEU A 57 -3.39 -1.76 0.51
CA LEU A 57 -3.78 -2.77 -0.48
C LEU A 57 -2.63 -3.77 -0.70
N SER A 58 -2.94 -5.07 -0.71
CA SER A 58 -1.99 -6.13 -1.01
C SER A 58 -2.41 -6.89 -2.26
N PHE A 59 -1.48 -7.02 -3.21
CA PHE A 59 -1.71 -7.65 -4.50
C PHE A 59 -0.74 -8.82 -4.71
N GLY A 60 -1.28 -10.03 -4.83
CA GLY A 60 -0.50 -11.23 -5.12
C GLY A 60 -0.02 -11.27 -6.57
N VAL A 61 1.29 -11.30 -6.82
CA VAL A 61 1.87 -11.34 -8.17
C VAL A 61 2.33 -12.74 -8.55
N THR A 62 2.20 -13.05 -9.84
CA THR A 62 2.36 -14.42 -10.38
C THR A 62 3.78 -14.75 -10.84
N TYR A 63 4.66 -13.76 -11.02
CA TYR A 63 6.00 -14.02 -11.55
C TYR A 63 6.90 -14.84 -10.60
N TRP A 64 6.49 -15.03 -9.34
CA TRP A 64 7.14 -15.96 -8.40
C TRP A 64 6.67 -17.41 -8.56
N ASP A 65 5.52 -17.67 -9.17
CA ASP A 65 4.95 -19.02 -9.31
C ASP A 65 5.82 -19.95 -10.16
N GLN A 66 6.62 -19.38 -11.06
CA GLN A 66 7.61 -20.11 -11.87
C GLN A 66 8.69 -20.78 -11.01
N LEU A 67 8.78 -20.41 -9.74
CA LEU A 67 9.65 -21.00 -8.74
C LEU A 67 8.93 -22.10 -7.96
N GLY A 68 7.87 -22.71 -8.51
CA GLY A 68 7.34 -24.04 -8.18
C GLY A 68 6.50 -24.15 -6.91
N TRP A 69 6.35 -23.06 -6.16
CA TRP A 69 5.22 -22.86 -5.27
C TRP A 69 4.27 -21.90 -5.97
N LYS A 70 3.02 -22.30 -6.18
CA LYS A 70 1.98 -21.42 -6.76
C LYS A 70 1.24 -20.68 -5.66
N ASP A 71 1.27 -19.35 -5.72
CA ASP A 71 0.56 -18.50 -4.76
C ASP A 71 -0.95 -18.49 -5.06
N THR A 72 -1.75 -18.91 -4.09
CA THR A 72 -3.21 -18.99 -4.20
C THR A 72 -3.91 -17.62 -4.17
N PHE A 73 -3.23 -16.57 -3.70
CA PHE A 73 -3.74 -15.20 -3.68
C PHE A 73 -3.26 -14.40 -4.90
N ALA A 74 -2.42 -14.97 -5.75
CA ALA A 74 -1.87 -14.29 -6.90
C ALA A 74 -2.81 -14.30 -8.11
N SER A 75 -2.78 -13.20 -8.87
CA SER A 75 -3.49 -13.07 -10.14
C SER A 75 -2.62 -12.40 -11.20
N LYS A 76 -2.77 -12.85 -12.45
CA LYS A 76 -2.09 -12.22 -13.59
C LYS A 76 -2.47 -10.73 -13.69
N ALA A 77 -3.71 -10.39 -13.39
CA ALA A 77 -4.18 -9.01 -13.44
C ALA A 77 -3.39 -8.07 -12.51
N TYR A 78 -2.96 -8.57 -11.34
CA TYR A 78 -2.14 -7.82 -10.39
C TYR A 78 -0.70 -7.67 -10.86
N THR A 79 -0.18 -8.68 -11.56
CA THR A 79 1.14 -8.61 -12.20
C THR A 79 1.13 -7.58 -13.34
N ASP A 80 0.09 -7.62 -14.16
CA ASP A 80 -0.11 -6.67 -15.26
C ASP A 80 -0.28 -5.24 -14.72
N ARG A 81 -1.02 -5.04 -13.61
CA ARG A 81 -1.16 -3.74 -12.93
C ARG A 81 0.21 -3.18 -12.53
N GLN A 82 1.06 -4.00 -11.90
CA GLN A 82 2.39 -3.55 -11.49
C GLN A 82 3.24 -3.15 -12.69
N TRP A 83 3.19 -3.93 -13.77
CA TRP A 83 3.97 -3.65 -14.98
C TRP A 83 3.44 -2.48 -15.80
N ALA A 84 2.15 -2.16 -15.66
CA ALA A 84 1.55 -0.97 -16.26
C ALA A 84 1.92 0.32 -15.51
N MET A 85 2.39 0.24 -14.26
CA MET A 85 2.86 1.42 -13.55
C MET A 85 4.12 1.98 -14.25
N PRO A 86 4.18 3.30 -14.49
CA PRO A 86 5.42 3.94 -14.89
C PRO A 86 6.50 3.60 -13.87
N GLY A 87 7.68 3.19 -14.33
CA GLY A 87 8.83 3.06 -13.45
C GLY A 87 9.07 4.37 -12.68
N PRO A 88 9.74 4.33 -11.51
CA PRO A 88 10.10 5.54 -10.81
C PRO A 88 10.80 6.50 -11.78
N ALA A 89 10.46 7.79 -11.70
CA ALA A 89 11.20 8.81 -12.44
C ALA A 89 12.70 8.62 -12.15
N PRO A 90 13.57 8.59 -13.19
CA PRO A 90 14.98 8.34 -13.00
C PRO A 90 15.55 9.37 -12.02
N GLN A 91 16.12 8.91 -10.91
CA GLN A 91 16.66 9.77 -9.84
C GLN A 91 17.98 10.44 -10.24
N SER A 92 18.56 10.04 -11.37
CA SER A 92 19.69 10.68 -12.03
C SER A 92 19.49 10.54 -13.55
N GLY A 93 19.81 11.59 -14.30
CA GLY A 93 19.63 11.67 -15.77
C GLY A 93 20.54 10.74 -16.59
N LEU A 94 20.79 9.51 -16.15
CA LEU A 94 21.65 8.55 -16.84
C LEU A 94 20.99 7.21 -17.18
N ASP A 95 19.71 6.98 -16.83
CA ASP A 95 19.01 5.77 -17.25
C ASP A 95 17.58 6.08 -17.73
N ALA A 96 17.43 6.44 -19.00
CA ALA A 96 16.23 6.11 -19.76
C ALA A 96 16.69 5.68 -21.16
N PRO A 97 16.34 4.46 -21.58
CA PRO A 97 15.20 4.40 -22.50
C PRO A 97 14.33 3.14 -22.35
N GLY A 98 13.05 3.29 -22.68
CA GLY A 98 12.20 2.19 -23.15
C GLY A 98 11.67 1.25 -22.08
N GLY A 99 10.33 1.18 -21.97
CA GLY A 99 9.63 0.11 -21.27
C GLY A 99 10.19 -1.26 -21.69
N GLY A 100 10.79 -1.96 -20.75
CA GLY A 100 11.56 -3.16 -21.04
C GLY A 100 12.11 -3.79 -19.78
N GLN A 101 11.24 -4.53 -19.08
CA GLN A 101 11.55 -5.76 -18.34
C GLN A 101 12.96 -5.80 -17.71
N ARG A 102 13.11 -5.25 -16.49
CA ARG A 102 14.16 -5.73 -15.59
C ARG A 102 13.57 -6.88 -14.77
N PRO A 103 13.79 -8.17 -15.14
CA PRO A 103 13.50 -9.23 -14.19
C PRO A 103 14.37 -8.94 -12.97
N HIS A 104 13.76 -8.85 -11.80
CA HIS A 104 14.46 -8.76 -10.53
C HIS A 104 15.39 -9.98 -10.39
N ARG A 105 16.60 -9.93 -10.98
CA ARG A 105 17.60 -11.02 -10.93
C ARG A 105 17.96 -11.37 -9.48
N ARG A 106 17.82 -10.42 -8.56
CA ARG A 106 18.01 -10.64 -7.12
C ARG A 106 16.95 -11.58 -6.54
N GLY A 107 15.72 -11.54 -7.06
CA GLY A 107 14.61 -12.35 -6.58
C GLY A 107 14.74 -13.83 -6.90
N GLY A 108 15.09 -14.18 -8.15
CA GLY A 108 15.22 -15.58 -8.57
C GLY A 108 16.29 -16.37 -7.82
N ASN A 109 17.40 -15.72 -7.45
CA ASN A 109 18.47 -16.34 -6.65
C ASN A 109 18.08 -16.53 -5.19
N GLN A 110 17.20 -15.68 -4.66
CA GLN A 110 16.70 -15.79 -3.30
C GLN A 110 15.72 -16.96 -3.21
N ALA A 111 14.70 -17.01 -4.07
CA ALA A 111 13.73 -18.11 -4.08
C ALA A 111 14.34 -19.51 -4.23
N ARG A 112 15.42 -19.64 -5.03
CA ARG A 112 16.19 -20.90 -5.11
C ARG A 112 16.88 -21.28 -3.79
N ARG A 113 17.30 -20.32 -2.97
CA ARG A 113 17.89 -20.58 -1.65
C ARG A 113 16.82 -21.02 -0.65
N ASP A 114 15.63 -20.45 -0.70
CA ASP A 114 14.58 -20.76 0.29
C ASP A 114 13.94 -22.12 0.03
N ARG A 115 13.83 -22.56 -1.23
CA ARG A 115 13.52 -23.97 -1.54
C ARG A 115 14.48 -24.96 -0.87
N ARG A 116 15.74 -24.60 -0.68
CA ARG A 116 16.73 -25.45 0.01
C ARG A 116 16.55 -25.44 1.53
N ARG A 117 15.86 -24.44 2.10
CA ARG A 117 15.60 -24.38 3.54
C ARG A 117 14.41 -25.23 3.98
N GLY A 118 13.54 -25.63 3.06
CA GLY A 118 12.33 -26.38 3.41
C GLY A 118 11.34 -25.53 4.24
N PRO A 119 10.16 -26.09 4.57
CA PRO A 119 9.26 -25.50 5.56
C PRO A 119 9.86 -25.52 6.97
#